data_AF-A0A1Q3D0R0-F1
#
_entry.id   AF-A0A1Q3D0R0-F1
#
_cell.length_a   1.000
_cell.length_b   1.000
_cell.length_c   1.000
_cell.angle_alpha   90.00
_cell.angle_beta   90.00
_cell.angle_gamma   90.00
#
_symmetry.space_group_name_H-M   'P 1'
#
loop_
_entity.id
_entity.type
_entity.pdbx_description
1 polymer ?
#
loop_
_entity_poly.entity_id
_entity_poly.type
_entity_poly.pdbx_seq_one_letter_code
_entity_poly.pdbx_strand_id
1 'polypeptide(L)'
;YTVSSDTLFTLIVLILYIAYFTVTFSVNNNMVTIEVLTGSNFKKWKEDIEFAMEMADVDLSLVTDKPGDLTVTSTDDEKLVHAAWMKSNRICLMSMRRSILDHLKSGLPTDCTAKELMTAISERYRVSSNADIGSLLQVLFNMKYDGNGGVRDYVIRMVDYQTKVKALKVDLSDTCIVHQALNTLPPEFSIIKTNYNSQDESWSINDLISKVVAEEEKLKKE
;
A
#
# COMPACT_ATOMS: atom_id res chain seq x y z
N TYR A 1 -14.62 -15.97 -32.46
CA TYR A 1 -14.88 -15.34 -31.15
C TYR A 1 -15.07 -13.85 -31.36
N THR A 2 -16.30 -13.36 -31.26
CA THR A 2 -16.61 -11.92 -31.27
C THR A 2 -16.55 -11.42 -29.84
N VAL A 3 -15.58 -10.56 -29.52
CA VAL A 3 -15.49 -9.88 -28.22
C VAL A 3 -16.69 -8.95 -28.09
N SER A 4 -17.39 -8.98 -26.95
CA SER A 4 -18.55 -8.10 -26.70
C SER A 4 -18.12 -6.63 -26.70
N SER A 5 -19.01 -5.73 -27.13
CA SER A 5 -18.78 -4.28 -27.11
C SER A 5 -18.42 -3.78 -25.70
N ASP A 6 -19.03 -4.37 -24.66
CA ASP A 6 -18.74 -4.00 -23.27
C ASP A 6 -17.33 -4.42 -22.86
N THR A 7 -16.87 -5.60 -23.30
CA THR A 7 -15.50 -6.07 -23.05
C THR A 7 -14.48 -5.23 -23.81
N LEU A 8 -14.81 -4.78 -25.03
CA LEU A 8 -13.95 -3.88 -25.79
C LEU A 8 -13.83 -2.51 -25.10
N PHE A 9 -14.95 -1.97 -24.64
CA PHE A 9 -14.98 -0.69 -23.94
C PHE A 9 -14.17 -0.73 -22.63
N THR A 10 -14.33 -1.77 -21.81
CA THR A 10 -13.55 -1.93 -20.57
C THR A 10 -12.06 -2.07 -20.83
N LEU A 11 -11.67 -2.81 -21.88
CA LEU A 11 -10.27 -2.91 -22.29
C LEU A 11 -9.69 -1.56 -22.74
N ILE A 12 -10.44 -0.77 -23.50
CA ILE A 12 -10.01 0.57 -23.94
C ILE A 12 -9.80 1.48 -22.72
N VAL A 13 -10.76 1.50 -21.79
CA VAL A 13 -10.64 2.30 -20.56
C VAL A 13 -9.42 1.87 -19.74
N LEU A 14 -9.17 0.56 -19.62
CA LEU A 14 -8.00 0.03 -18.91
C LEU A 14 -6.68 0.42 -19.59
N ILE A 15 -6.60 0.32 -20.93
CA ILE A 15 -5.42 0.71 -21.70
C ILE A 15 -5.14 2.20 -21.54
N LEU A 16 -6.17 3.05 -21.64
CA LEU A 16 -6.03 4.48 -21.44
C LEU A 16 -5.58 4.77 -20.00
N TYR A 17 -6.16 4.12 -19.00
CA TYR A 17 -5.73 4.27 -17.62
C TYR A 17 -4.24 3.95 -17.45
N ILE A 18 -3.79 2.79 -17.94
CA ILE A 18 -2.38 2.40 -17.86
C ILE A 18 -1.50 3.43 -18.59
N ALA A 19 -1.87 3.83 -19.81
CA ALA A 19 -1.07 4.75 -20.62
C ALA A 19 -0.93 6.16 -19.99
N TYR A 20 -1.94 6.61 -19.24
CA TYR A 20 -1.94 7.95 -18.62
C TYR A 20 -1.45 7.96 -17.16
N PHE A 21 -1.67 6.87 -16.41
CA PHE A 21 -1.43 6.82 -14.97
C PHE A 21 -0.32 5.86 -14.56
N THR A 22 0.48 5.32 -15.49
CA THR A 22 1.74 4.65 -15.14
C THR A 22 2.91 5.21 -15.93
N VAL A 23 4.10 5.09 -15.36
CA VAL A 23 5.36 5.34 -16.05
C VAL A 23 6.19 4.08 -16.00
N THR A 24 6.61 3.62 -17.17
CA THR A 24 7.58 2.53 -17.29
C THR A 24 8.94 3.09 -17.73
N PHE A 25 9.99 2.70 -17.03
CA PHE A 25 11.37 3.03 -17.35
C PHE A 25 12.30 1.88 -16.95
N SER A 26 13.56 1.93 -17.39
CA SER A 26 14.56 0.92 -17.04
C SER A 26 15.70 1.54 -16.21
N VAL A 27 16.09 0.84 -15.15
CA VAL A 27 17.23 1.20 -14.29
C VAL A 27 18.06 -0.04 -14.04
N ASN A 28 19.35 0.00 -14.37
CA ASN A 28 20.28 -1.12 -14.21
C ASN A 28 19.71 -2.45 -14.74
N ASN A 29 19.12 -2.43 -15.94
CA ASN A 29 18.46 -3.56 -16.61
C ASN A 29 17.18 -4.09 -15.95
N ASN A 30 16.70 -3.46 -14.89
CA ASN A 30 15.39 -3.75 -14.31
C ASN A 30 14.33 -2.90 -14.99
N MET A 31 13.21 -3.51 -15.38
CA MET A 31 12.03 -2.79 -15.88
C MET A 31 11.15 -2.41 -14.69
N VAL A 32 10.93 -1.11 -14.52
CA VAL A 32 10.19 -0.52 -13.41
C VAL A 32 8.93 0.11 -13.96
N THR A 33 7.77 -0.24 -13.41
CA THR A 33 6.49 0.40 -13.72
C THR A 33 5.89 0.93 -12.43
N ILE A 34 5.67 2.25 -12.38
CA ILE A 34 5.17 2.94 -11.18
C ILE A 34 3.93 3.73 -11.56
N GLU A 35 2.91 3.66 -10.71
CA GLU A 35 1.71 4.48 -10.85
C GLU A 35 2.06 5.97 -10.67
N VAL A 36 1.58 6.86 -11.53
CA VAL A 36 1.87 8.29 -11.41
C VAL A 36 1.28 8.84 -10.11
N LEU A 37 2.03 9.64 -9.36
CA LEU A 37 1.52 10.35 -8.18
C LEU A 37 0.42 11.31 -8.59
N THR A 38 -0.81 11.04 -8.13
CA THR A 38 -2.01 11.85 -8.35
C THR A 38 -2.43 12.64 -7.10
N GLY A 39 -1.74 12.41 -5.98
CA GLY A 39 -1.95 13.06 -4.69
C GLY A 39 -2.67 12.17 -3.68
N SER A 40 -3.66 11.37 -4.11
CA SER A 40 -4.37 10.43 -3.24
C SER A 40 -3.64 9.09 -3.06
N ASN A 41 -2.72 8.75 -3.97
CA ASN A 41 -1.98 7.48 -3.98
C ASN A 41 -0.57 7.59 -3.40
N PHE A 42 -0.24 8.67 -2.67
CA PHE A 42 1.12 8.94 -2.19
C PHE A 42 1.78 7.76 -1.46
N LYS A 43 1.06 7.10 -0.54
CA LYS A 43 1.61 5.98 0.23
C LYS A 43 2.12 4.85 -0.68
N LYS A 44 1.27 4.40 -1.60
CA LYS A 44 1.61 3.36 -2.57
C LYS A 44 2.72 3.81 -3.52
N TRP A 45 2.61 5.03 -4.05
CA TRP A 45 3.64 5.60 -4.93
C TRP A 45 5.03 5.62 -4.29
N LYS A 46 5.10 6.00 -3.00
CA LYS A 46 6.36 6.01 -2.24
C LYS A 46 6.92 4.60 -2.07
N GLU A 47 6.08 3.65 -1.63
CA GLU A 47 6.46 2.24 -1.47
C GLU A 47 6.99 1.65 -2.79
N ASP A 48 6.31 1.90 -3.92
CA ASP A 48 6.71 1.44 -5.24
C ASP A 48 8.05 2.05 -5.70
N ILE A 49 8.29 3.34 -5.42
CA ILE A 49 9.57 4.01 -5.72
C ILE A 49 10.70 3.42 -4.89
N GLU A 50 10.54 3.30 -3.57
CA GLU A 50 11.57 2.79 -2.67
C GLU A 50 11.95 1.35 -3.05
N PHE A 51 10.94 0.49 -3.23
CA PHE A 51 11.14 -0.90 -3.68
C PHE A 51 11.87 -0.98 -5.03
N ALA A 52 11.47 -0.16 -6.02
CA ALA A 52 12.08 -0.19 -7.34
C ALA A 52 13.53 0.30 -7.34
N MET A 53 13.88 1.29 -6.53
CA MET A 53 15.27 1.78 -6.43
C MET A 53 16.16 0.76 -5.71
N GLU A 54 15.65 0.09 -4.68
CA GLU A 54 16.37 -0.98 -3.96
C GLU A 54 16.62 -2.19 -4.88
N MET A 55 15.57 -2.67 -5.57
CA MET A 55 15.68 -3.75 -6.55
C MET A 55 16.68 -3.47 -7.68
N ALA A 56 16.87 -2.19 -8.00
CA ALA A 56 17.81 -1.77 -9.03
C ALA A 56 19.20 -1.42 -8.50
N ASP A 57 19.49 -1.58 -7.20
CA ASP A 57 20.77 -1.25 -6.56
C ASP A 57 21.17 0.22 -6.78
N VAL A 58 20.21 1.13 -6.58
CA VAL A 58 20.39 2.59 -6.74
C VAL A 58 19.72 3.39 -5.63
N ASP A 59 19.37 2.80 -4.50
CA ASP A 59 18.66 3.43 -3.38
C ASP A 59 19.58 4.17 -2.40
N LEU A 60 20.91 4.04 -2.54
CA LEU A 60 21.91 4.59 -1.62
C LEU A 60 21.62 6.04 -1.18
N SER A 61 21.25 6.92 -2.12
CA SER A 61 20.92 8.33 -1.87
C SER A 61 19.59 8.59 -1.16
N LEU A 62 18.70 7.60 -1.10
CA LEU A 62 17.45 7.65 -0.34
C LEU A 62 17.68 7.26 1.13
N VAL A 63 18.60 6.31 1.37
CA VAL A 63 18.81 5.72 2.70
C VAL A 63 20.00 6.31 3.46
N THR A 64 21.02 6.84 2.77
CA THR A 64 22.20 7.47 3.39
C THR A 64 22.24 8.98 3.20
N ASP A 65 22.92 9.67 4.10
CA ASP A 65 23.19 11.10 3.95
C ASP A 65 24.22 11.36 2.85
N LYS A 66 24.19 12.58 2.28
CA LYS A 66 25.14 12.97 1.25
C LYS A 66 26.58 12.85 1.79
N PRO A 67 27.49 12.12 1.11
CA PRO A 67 28.89 12.08 1.51
C PRO A 67 29.51 13.48 1.45
N GLY A 68 30.52 13.70 2.29
CA GLY A 68 31.29 14.94 2.26
C GLY A 68 31.94 15.17 0.89
N ASP A 69 32.23 16.43 0.57
CA ASP A 69 32.89 16.78 -0.68
C ASP A 69 34.30 16.16 -0.72
N LEU A 70 34.67 15.64 -1.90
CA LEU A 70 35.98 15.03 -2.09
C LEU A 70 37.10 16.06 -1.97
N THR A 71 38.22 15.65 -1.36
CA THR A 71 39.43 16.47 -1.21
C THR A 71 40.60 15.84 -1.97
N VAL A 72 41.71 16.57 -2.07
CA VAL A 72 42.95 16.06 -2.72
C VAL A 72 43.50 14.83 -1.99
N THR A 73 43.20 14.68 -0.70
CA THR A 73 43.62 13.54 0.14
C THR A 73 42.64 12.38 0.14
N SER A 74 41.50 12.49 -0.56
CA SER A 74 40.48 11.45 -0.53
C SER A 74 40.98 10.14 -1.13
N THR A 75 40.66 9.04 -0.46
CA THR A 75 41.04 7.69 -0.89
C THR A 75 40.26 7.29 -2.14
N ASP A 76 40.73 6.27 -2.85
CA ASP A 76 40.00 5.78 -4.02
C ASP A 76 38.66 5.14 -3.63
N ASP A 77 38.57 4.52 -2.45
CA ASP A 77 37.31 4.00 -1.91
C ASP A 77 36.30 5.13 -1.63
N GLU A 78 36.74 6.25 -1.05
CA GLU A 78 35.89 7.42 -0.83
C GLU A 78 35.36 8.00 -2.14
N LYS A 79 36.20 8.06 -3.18
CA LYS A 79 35.79 8.50 -4.52
C LYS A 79 34.77 7.56 -5.14
N LEU A 80 34.93 6.25 -4.97
CA LEU A 80 33.98 5.24 -5.46
C LEU A 80 32.62 5.38 -4.77
N VAL A 81 32.60 5.50 -3.44
CA VAL A 81 31.36 5.71 -2.67
C VAL A 81 30.68 7.01 -3.10
N HIS A 82 31.43 8.11 -3.22
CA HIS A 82 30.89 9.39 -3.66
C HIS A 82 30.30 9.30 -5.07
N ALA A 83 30.99 8.64 -6.03
CA ALA A 83 30.48 8.45 -7.38
C ALA A 83 29.21 7.59 -7.43
N ALA A 84 29.17 6.49 -6.66
CA ALA A 84 28.00 5.63 -6.54
C ALA A 84 26.81 6.40 -5.96
N TRP A 85 27.03 7.18 -4.90
CA TRP A 85 26.01 8.01 -4.28
C TRP A 85 25.46 9.07 -5.25
N MET A 86 26.33 9.78 -5.97
CA MET A 86 25.90 10.79 -6.95
C MET A 86 25.10 10.18 -8.11
N LYS A 87 25.48 8.97 -8.56
CA LYS A 87 24.72 8.21 -9.56
C LYS A 87 23.34 7.84 -9.03
N SER A 88 23.28 7.25 -7.83
CA SER A 88 22.03 6.92 -7.14
C SER A 88 21.11 8.15 -7.02
N ASN A 89 21.65 9.28 -6.53
CA ASN A 89 20.92 10.52 -6.33
C ASN A 89 20.30 11.04 -7.63
N ARG A 90 21.08 11.05 -8.71
CA ARG A 90 20.59 11.46 -10.04
C ARG A 90 19.46 10.57 -10.54
N ILE A 91 19.62 9.25 -10.43
CA ILE A 91 18.62 8.29 -10.91
C ILE A 91 17.33 8.43 -10.11
N CYS A 92 17.40 8.44 -8.78
CA CYS A 92 16.23 8.58 -7.90
C CYS A 92 15.47 9.88 -8.17
N LEU A 93 16.17 11.02 -8.34
CA LEU A 93 15.55 12.30 -8.68
C LEU A 93 14.80 12.25 -10.01
N MET A 94 15.40 11.65 -11.05
CA MET A 94 14.77 11.53 -12.37
C MET A 94 13.53 10.62 -12.31
N SER A 95 13.64 9.48 -11.64
CA SER A 95 12.54 8.52 -11.44
C SER A 95 11.36 9.16 -10.72
N MET A 96 11.59 9.78 -9.56
CA MET A 96 10.54 10.47 -8.81
C MET A 96 9.89 11.57 -9.64
N ARG A 97 10.67 12.50 -10.20
CA ARG A 97 10.12 13.62 -10.98
C ARG A 97 9.35 13.18 -12.22
N ARG A 98 9.75 12.08 -12.86
CA ARG A 98 9.02 11.54 -14.02
C ARG A 98 7.68 10.94 -13.61
N SER A 99 7.60 10.34 -12.42
CA SER A 99 6.42 9.68 -11.88
C SER A 99 5.45 10.59 -11.12
N ILE A 100 5.55 11.91 -11.27
CA ILE A 100 4.64 12.89 -10.63
C ILE A 100 3.85 13.64 -11.71
N LEU A 101 2.55 13.88 -11.49
CA LEU A 101 1.75 14.72 -12.40
C LEU A 101 2.31 16.14 -12.48
N ASP A 102 2.32 16.72 -13.68
CA ASP A 102 2.99 18.01 -13.94
C ASP A 102 2.49 19.14 -13.03
N HIS A 103 1.18 19.23 -12.79
CA HIS A 103 0.62 20.26 -11.92
C HIS A 103 1.04 20.10 -10.45
N LEU A 104 1.41 18.89 -10.03
CA LEU A 104 1.90 18.58 -8.68
C LEU A 104 3.39 18.85 -8.50
N LYS A 105 4.15 18.99 -9.60
CA LYS A 105 5.57 19.38 -9.55
C LYS A 105 5.75 20.84 -9.11
N SER A 106 4.73 21.67 -9.33
CA SER A 106 4.75 23.06 -8.88
C SER A 106 4.96 23.13 -7.37
N GLY A 107 6.00 23.84 -6.93
CA GLY A 107 6.36 23.98 -5.51
C GLY A 107 7.27 22.89 -4.94
N LEU A 108 7.71 21.90 -5.73
CA LEU A 108 8.76 20.97 -5.30
C LEU A 108 10.16 21.59 -5.48
N PRO A 109 11.13 21.28 -4.60
CA PRO A 109 12.49 21.79 -4.72
C PRO A 109 13.19 21.29 -5.99
N THR A 110 13.87 22.21 -6.69
CA THR A 110 14.62 21.92 -7.92
C THR A 110 16.07 21.52 -7.64
N ASP A 111 16.71 22.18 -6.68
CA ASP A 111 18.11 21.97 -6.31
C ASP A 111 18.17 21.28 -4.94
N CYS A 112 17.95 19.98 -4.95
CA CYS A 112 17.91 19.14 -3.75
C CYS A 112 18.43 17.74 -4.06
N THR A 113 18.71 16.98 -3.01
CA THR A 113 18.99 15.54 -3.05
C THR A 113 17.70 14.74 -3.22
N ALA A 114 17.82 13.48 -3.61
CA ALA A 114 16.70 12.55 -3.70
C ALA A 114 15.97 12.40 -2.36
N LYS A 115 16.73 12.28 -1.25
CA LYS A 115 16.18 12.19 0.10
C LYS A 115 15.39 13.44 0.50
N GLU A 116 15.91 14.63 0.20
CA GLU A 116 15.22 15.90 0.44
C GLU A 116 13.94 16.03 -0.40
N LEU A 117 13.98 15.64 -1.69
CA LEU A 117 12.79 15.62 -2.54
C LEU A 117 11.72 14.67 -2.00
N MET A 118 12.09 13.44 -1.63
CA MET A 118 11.17 12.46 -1.05
C MET A 118 10.55 12.98 0.25
N THR A 119 11.34 13.66 1.08
CA THR A 119 10.87 14.29 2.33
C THR A 119 9.87 15.40 2.03
N ALA A 120 10.17 16.33 1.12
CA ALA A 120 9.27 17.42 0.75
C ALA A 120 7.93 16.90 0.17
N ILE A 121 7.96 15.84 -0.63
CA ILE A 121 6.76 15.18 -1.14
C ILE A 121 5.99 14.53 0.03
N SER A 122 6.70 13.82 0.92
CA SER A 122 6.09 13.17 2.10
C SER A 122 5.38 14.16 3.01
N GLU A 123 5.96 15.33 3.22
CA GLU A 123 5.35 16.41 4.02
C GLU A 123 4.12 16.99 3.33
N ARG A 124 4.20 17.23 2.01
CA ARG A 124 3.10 17.81 1.22
C ARG A 124 1.87 16.89 1.16
N TYR A 125 2.08 15.58 1.04
CA TYR A 125 1.02 14.58 0.98
C TYR A 125 0.83 13.83 2.29
N ARG A 126 1.33 14.40 3.39
CA ARG A 126 1.12 13.83 4.71
C ARG A 126 -0.37 13.84 5.02
N VAL A 127 -1.01 12.68 4.89
CA VAL A 127 -2.36 12.49 5.40
C VAL A 127 -2.28 12.61 6.92
N SER A 128 -3.17 13.39 7.52
CA SER A 128 -3.21 13.49 8.97
C SER A 128 -3.56 12.11 9.54
N SER A 129 -2.88 11.71 10.63
CA SER A 129 -3.18 10.45 11.32
C SER A 129 -4.68 10.29 11.63
N ASN A 130 -5.40 11.39 11.88
CA ASN A 130 -6.84 11.36 12.15
C ASN A 130 -7.68 11.03 10.90
N ALA A 131 -7.28 11.50 9.71
CA ALA A 131 -7.96 11.16 8.46
C ALA A 131 -7.69 9.70 8.07
N ASP A 132 -6.47 9.19 8.33
CA ASP A 132 -6.15 7.77 8.15
C ASP A 132 -6.93 6.88 9.11
N ILE A 133 -7.01 7.26 10.40
CA ILE A 133 -7.87 6.58 11.38
C ILE A 133 -9.32 6.57 10.89
N GLY A 134 -9.86 7.73 10.48
CA GLY A 134 -11.23 7.85 10.00
C GLY A 134 -11.53 6.95 8.79
N SER A 135 -10.63 6.92 7.80
CA SER A 135 -10.80 6.09 6.61
C SER A 135 -10.70 4.58 6.92
N LEU A 136 -9.73 4.17 7.74
CA LEU A 136 -9.57 2.77 8.15
C LEU A 136 -10.78 2.27 8.95
N LEU A 137 -11.27 3.07 9.92
CA LEU A 137 -12.47 2.75 10.68
C LEU A 137 -13.70 2.68 9.76
N GLN A 138 -13.83 3.62 8.83
CA GLN A 138 -14.93 3.61 7.87
C GLN A 138 -14.92 2.33 7.04
N VAL A 139 -13.77 1.88 6.54
CA VAL A 139 -13.67 0.62 5.78
C VAL A 139 -13.98 -0.58 6.67
N LEU A 140 -13.38 -0.67 7.86
CA LEU A 140 -13.61 -1.77 8.80
C LEU A 140 -15.09 -1.92 9.20
N PHE A 141 -15.79 -0.80 9.46
CA PHE A 141 -17.18 -0.84 9.92
C PHE A 141 -18.21 -0.97 8.79
N ASN A 142 -17.84 -0.67 7.53
CA ASN A 142 -18.75 -0.77 6.39
C ASN A 142 -18.47 -1.96 5.47
N MET A 143 -17.33 -2.64 5.61
CA MET A 143 -17.04 -3.84 4.82
C MET A 143 -18.06 -4.94 5.09
N LYS A 144 -18.41 -5.68 4.04
CA LYS A 144 -19.29 -6.85 4.08
C LYS A 144 -18.62 -7.99 3.35
N TYR A 145 -18.87 -9.22 3.76
CA TYR A 145 -18.42 -10.37 3.01
C TYR A 145 -19.31 -10.53 1.77
N ASP A 146 -18.69 -10.54 0.59
CA ASP A 146 -19.32 -10.58 -0.72
C ASP A 146 -19.40 -12.01 -1.31
N GLY A 147 -18.95 -13.01 -0.54
CA GLY A 147 -18.86 -14.40 -1.00
C GLY A 147 -17.66 -14.69 -1.90
N ASN A 148 -16.79 -13.71 -2.15
CA ASN A 148 -15.59 -13.89 -2.95
C ASN A 148 -14.35 -14.13 -2.09
N GLY A 149 -13.56 -15.14 -2.46
CA GLY A 149 -12.50 -15.70 -1.60
C GLY A 149 -13.08 -16.51 -0.44
N GLY A 150 -12.23 -16.92 0.51
CA GLY A 150 -12.68 -17.64 1.70
C GLY A 150 -13.05 -16.70 2.85
N VAL A 151 -14.00 -17.12 3.69
CA VAL A 151 -14.40 -16.37 4.90
C VAL A 151 -13.24 -16.15 5.87
N ARG A 152 -12.24 -17.05 5.87
CA ARG A 152 -10.99 -16.89 6.62
C ARG A 152 -10.23 -15.63 6.18
N ASP A 153 -10.06 -15.46 4.87
CA ASP A 153 -9.34 -14.31 4.33
C ASP A 153 -10.10 -13.01 4.60
N TYR A 154 -11.43 -13.06 4.59
CA TYR A 154 -12.28 -11.96 5.00
C TYR A 154 -12.01 -11.52 6.45
N VAL A 155 -11.99 -12.45 7.40
CA VAL A 155 -11.69 -12.14 8.81
C VAL A 155 -10.25 -11.64 8.97
N ILE A 156 -9.28 -12.25 8.27
CA ILE A 156 -7.88 -11.78 8.30
C ILE A 156 -7.76 -10.34 7.79
N ARG A 157 -8.52 -9.95 6.75
CA ARG A 157 -8.57 -8.54 6.29
C ARG A 157 -9.10 -7.60 7.38
N MET A 158 -10.09 -8.01 8.19
CA MET A 158 -10.54 -7.19 9.31
C MET A 158 -9.45 -6.98 10.37
N VAL A 159 -8.69 -8.03 10.68
CA VAL A 159 -7.56 -7.98 11.62
C VAL A 159 -6.41 -7.10 11.09
N ASP A 160 -6.19 -7.11 9.78
CA ASP A 160 -5.25 -6.19 9.12
C ASP A 160 -5.67 -4.71 9.34
N TYR A 161 -6.96 -4.38 9.16
CA TYR A 161 -7.47 -3.04 9.49
C TYR A 161 -7.31 -2.70 10.98
N GLN A 162 -7.63 -3.63 11.89
CA GLN A 162 -7.40 -3.46 13.33
C GLN A 162 -5.93 -3.11 13.62
N THR A 163 -5.00 -3.85 13.02
CA THR A 163 -3.55 -3.66 13.21
C THR A 163 -3.08 -2.31 12.66
N LYS A 164 -3.60 -1.90 11.50
CA LYS A 164 -3.32 -0.57 10.91
C LYS A 164 -3.83 0.56 11.78
N VAL A 165 -5.02 0.43 12.36
CA VAL A 165 -5.58 1.41 13.31
C VAL A 165 -4.75 1.46 14.61
N LYS A 166 -4.28 0.30 15.09
CA LYS A 166 -3.38 0.20 16.25
C LYS A 166 -2.04 0.89 16.04
N ALA A 167 -1.46 0.79 14.83
CA ALA A 167 -0.23 1.52 14.47
C ALA A 167 -0.41 3.05 14.55
N LEU A 168 -1.64 3.54 14.42
CA LEU A 168 -2.01 4.96 14.59
C LEU A 168 -2.43 5.31 16.03
N LYS A 169 -2.07 4.47 17.02
CA LYS A 169 -2.32 4.64 18.45
C LYS A 169 -3.81 4.57 18.86
N VAL A 170 -4.65 3.95 18.04
CA VAL A 170 -6.04 3.64 18.39
C VAL A 170 -6.16 2.13 18.57
N ASP A 171 -6.37 1.67 19.79
CA ASP A 171 -6.48 0.25 20.09
C ASP A 171 -7.95 -0.20 19.99
N LEU A 172 -8.23 -1.09 19.04
CA LEU A 172 -9.52 -1.77 18.93
C LEU A 172 -9.38 -3.16 19.56
N SER A 173 -10.30 -3.52 20.45
CA SER A 173 -10.28 -4.85 21.08
C SER A 173 -10.62 -5.96 20.08
N ASP A 174 -10.08 -7.15 20.31
CA ASP A 174 -10.43 -8.34 19.53
C ASP A 174 -11.95 -8.61 19.58
N THR A 175 -12.57 -8.33 20.73
CA THR A 175 -14.03 -8.38 20.90
C THR A 175 -14.76 -7.49 19.88
N CYS A 176 -14.27 -6.27 19.62
CA CYS A 176 -14.83 -5.39 18.60
C CYS A 176 -14.79 -6.03 17.20
N ILE A 177 -13.66 -6.64 16.84
CA ILE A 177 -13.49 -7.32 15.55
C ILE A 177 -14.39 -8.53 15.45
N VAL A 178 -14.52 -9.33 16.51
CA VAL A 178 -15.41 -10.49 16.53
C VAL A 178 -16.87 -10.08 16.31
N HIS A 179 -17.36 -9.08 17.04
CA HIS A 179 -18.71 -8.57 16.84
C HIS A 179 -18.91 -8.01 15.44
N GLN A 180 -17.94 -7.26 14.93
CA GLN A 180 -18.04 -6.65 13.61
C GLN A 180 -18.05 -7.69 12.48
N ALA A 181 -17.20 -8.72 12.57
CA ALA A 181 -17.21 -9.84 11.63
C ALA A 181 -18.58 -10.52 11.62
N LEU A 182 -19.11 -10.90 12.79
CA LEU A 182 -20.41 -11.57 12.90
C LEU A 182 -21.58 -10.71 12.39
N ASN A 183 -21.48 -9.38 12.49
CA ASN A 183 -22.53 -8.46 12.01
C ASN A 183 -22.50 -8.23 10.50
N THR A 184 -21.40 -8.51 9.84
CA THR A 184 -21.18 -8.22 8.41
C THR A 184 -21.11 -9.48 7.56
N LEU A 185 -21.15 -10.64 8.20
CA LEU A 185 -21.34 -11.92 7.51
C LEU A 185 -22.76 -12.01 6.91
N PRO A 186 -22.91 -12.71 5.78
CA PRO A 186 -24.19 -12.93 5.12
C PRO A 186 -25.15 -13.76 5.99
N PRO A 187 -26.48 -13.71 5.71
CA PRO A 187 -27.50 -14.43 6.48
C PRO A 187 -27.27 -15.95 6.58
N GLU A 188 -26.59 -16.55 5.62
CA GLU A 188 -26.20 -17.96 5.56
C GLU A 188 -25.34 -18.36 6.78
N PHE A 189 -24.61 -17.41 7.38
CA PHE A 189 -23.79 -17.61 8.58
C PHE A 189 -24.52 -17.28 9.89
N SER A 190 -25.84 -17.05 9.86
CA SER A 190 -26.64 -16.61 11.03
C SER A 190 -26.57 -17.56 12.24
N ILE A 191 -26.34 -18.85 12.00
CA ILE A 191 -26.16 -19.86 13.06
C ILE A 191 -24.95 -19.53 13.93
N ILE A 192 -23.84 -19.08 13.35
CA ILE A 192 -22.63 -18.71 14.10
C ILE A 192 -22.90 -17.55 15.03
N LYS A 193 -23.55 -16.50 14.52
CA LYS A 193 -23.92 -15.32 15.31
C LYS A 193 -24.85 -15.69 16.47
N THR A 194 -25.80 -16.59 16.23
CA THR A 194 -26.71 -17.10 17.26
C THR A 194 -25.94 -17.88 18.33
N ASN A 195 -25.00 -18.74 17.93
CA ASN A 195 -24.16 -19.50 18.85
C ASN A 195 -23.28 -18.60 19.71
N TYR A 196 -22.68 -17.55 19.12
CA TYR A 196 -21.89 -16.58 19.86
C TYR A 196 -22.75 -15.83 20.90
N ASN A 197 -23.90 -15.31 20.50
CA ASN A 197 -24.79 -14.55 21.41
C ASN A 197 -25.40 -15.40 22.53
N SER A 198 -25.46 -16.73 22.35
CA SER A 198 -25.99 -17.66 23.35
C SER A 198 -24.93 -18.08 24.38
N GLN A 199 -23.66 -17.76 24.13
CA GLN A 199 -22.54 -18.06 25.00
C GLN A 199 -22.13 -16.77 25.74
N ASP A 200 -21.80 -16.88 27.03
CA ASP A 200 -21.26 -15.77 27.83
C ASP A 200 -19.73 -15.67 27.73
N GLU A 201 -19.12 -16.50 26.87
CA GLU A 201 -17.68 -16.57 26.65
C GLU A 201 -17.27 -15.71 25.45
N SER A 202 -16.28 -14.85 25.64
CA SER A 202 -15.69 -14.08 24.56
C SER A 202 -14.85 -14.99 23.65
N TRP A 203 -15.05 -14.88 22.34
CA TRP A 203 -14.24 -15.60 21.37
C TRP A 203 -12.95 -14.83 21.08
N SER A 204 -11.84 -15.54 20.93
CA SER A 204 -10.66 -14.98 20.27
C SER A 204 -10.88 -14.91 18.75
N ILE A 205 -10.03 -14.15 18.06
CA ILE A 205 -10.00 -14.11 16.59
C ILE A 205 -9.79 -15.51 16.00
N ASN A 206 -8.95 -16.35 16.64
CA ASN A 206 -8.70 -17.70 16.17
C ASN A 206 -9.91 -18.63 16.33
N ASP A 207 -10.66 -18.45 17.42
CA ASP A 207 -11.91 -19.19 17.64
C ASP A 207 -12.96 -18.80 16.59
N LEU A 208 -13.09 -17.50 16.31
CA LEU A 208 -13.95 -17.00 15.25
C LEU A 208 -13.57 -17.63 13.91
N ILE A 209 -12.30 -17.54 13.49
CA ILE A 209 -11.80 -18.10 12.22
C ILE A 209 -12.14 -19.58 12.10
N SER A 210 -11.87 -20.35 13.15
CA SER A 210 -12.13 -21.80 13.15
C SER A 210 -13.62 -22.11 12.97
N LYS A 211 -14.50 -21.34 13.64
CA LYS A 211 -15.96 -21.53 13.56
C LYS A 211 -16.53 -21.10 12.21
N VAL A 212 -16.09 -19.98 11.64
CA VAL A 212 -16.58 -19.51 10.33
C VAL A 212 -16.12 -20.41 9.19
N VAL A 213 -14.90 -20.94 9.24
CA VAL A 213 -14.39 -21.89 8.24
C VAL A 213 -15.16 -23.21 8.30
N ALA A 214 -15.40 -23.72 9.51
CA ALA A 214 -16.18 -24.96 9.68
C ALA A 214 -17.60 -24.83 9.13
N GLU A 215 -18.22 -23.65 9.27
CA GLU A 215 -19.55 -23.41 8.71
C GLU A 215 -19.54 -23.23 7.20
N GLU A 216 -18.55 -22.51 6.64
CA GLU A 216 -18.40 -22.38 5.19
C GLU A 216 -18.28 -23.76 4.51
N GLU A 217 -17.54 -24.70 5.12
CA GLU A 217 -17.41 -26.07 4.62
C GLU A 217 -18.69 -26.91 4.74
N LYS A 218 -19.61 -26.55 5.63
CA LYS A 218 -20.95 -27.16 5.66
C LYS A 218 -21.83 -26.60 4.56
N LEU A 219 -21.84 -25.27 4.40
CA LEU A 219 -22.62 -24.59 3.37
C LEU A 219 -22.22 -25.02 1.95
N LYS A 220 -20.94 -25.38 1.72
CA LYS A 220 -20.48 -25.95 0.44
C LYS A 220 -21.00 -27.37 0.15
N LYS A 221 -21.49 -28.09 1.16
CA LYS A 221 -21.97 -29.48 1.04
C LYS A 221 -23.50 -29.57 0.91
N GLU A 222 -24.20 -28.46 1.09
CA GLU A 222 -25.64 -28.29 0.87
C GLU A 222 -25.94 -27.89 -0.57
#